data_AF-A0ABD0N5R2-F1
#
_entry.id   AF-A0ABD0N5R2-F1
#
_cell.length_a   1.000
_cell.length_b   1.000
_cell.length_c   1.000
_cell.angle_alpha   90.00
_cell.angle_beta   90.00
_cell.angle_gamma   90.00
#
_symmetry.space_group_name_H-M   'P 1'
#
loop_
_entity.id
_entity.type
_entity.pdbx_description
1 polymer ?
#
loop_
_entity_poly.entity_id
_entity_poly.type
_entity_poly.pdbx_seq_one_letter_code
_entity_poly.pdbx_strand_id
1 'polypeptide(L)'
;HFVDGRGAPGNWMSLVKCARFPEEQNLIAVQCEGQIYYEACKEIRAGQELLVWYGDCYVQFLGIPLTLKEFIDDTEPLPAE
;
A
#
# COMPACT_ATOMS: atom_id res chain seq x y z
N HIS A 1 -15.22 -3.22 -3.81
CA HIS A 1 -15.53 -4.05 -2.64
C HIS A 1 -14.45 -3.78 -1.59
N PHE A 2 -14.66 -4.12 -0.31
CA PHE A 2 -13.67 -3.91 0.75
C PHE A 2 -13.18 -5.25 1.28
N VAL A 3 -11.91 -5.32 1.68
CA VAL A 3 -11.33 -6.44 2.42
C VAL A 3 -11.34 -6.08 3.90
N ASP A 4 -12.15 -6.78 4.70
CA ASP A 4 -12.15 -6.60 6.16
C ASP A 4 -11.16 -7.58 6.79
N GLY A 5 -10.11 -7.06 7.41
CA GLY A 5 -9.13 -7.87 8.15
C GLY A 5 -9.62 -8.35 9.51
N ARG A 6 -10.78 -7.88 10.00
CA ARG A 6 -11.32 -8.24 11.32
C ARG A 6 -11.95 -9.62 11.27
N GLY A 7 -11.53 -10.50 12.18
CA GLY A 7 -12.21 -11.78 12.45
C GLY A 7 -11.74 -12.98 11.62
N ALA A 8 -10.73 -12.84 10.77
CA ALA A 8 -10.07 -13.99 10.13
C ALA A 8 -9.01 -14.59 11.09
N PRO A 9 -9.26 -15.74 11.73
CA PRO A 9 -8.28 -16.35 12.61
C PRO A 9 -7.02 -16.73 11.80
N GLY A 10 -5.86 -16.25 12.25
CA GLY A 10 -4.57 -16.58 11.64
C GLY A 10 -4.07 -15.64 10.54
N ASN A 11 -4.80 -14.57 10.18
CA ASN A 11 -4.26 -13.58 9.25
C ASN A 11 -3.29 -12.61 9.94
N TRP A 12 -1.99 -12.89 9.83
CA TRP A 12 -0.93 -12.07 10.43
C TRP A 12 -0.83 -10.66 9.82
N MET A 13 -1.22 -10.46 8.56
CA MET A 13 -1.13 -9.15 7.90
C MET A 13 -2.04 -8.13 8.56
N SER A 14 -3.16 -8.56 9.15
CA SER A 14 -4.08 -7.70 9.91
C SER A 14 -3.48 -7.14 11.21
N LEU A 15 -2.34 -7.69 11.67
CA LEU A 15 -1.62 -7.27 12.87
C LEU A 15 -0.55 -6.21 12.57
N VAL A 16 -0.18 -6.03 11.30
CA VAL A 16 0.83 -5.04 10.87
C VAL A 16 0.24 -3.64 11.03
N LYS A 17 0.98 -2.75 11.71
CA LYS A 17 0.51 -1.38 11.94
C LYS A 17 0.84 -0.48 10.77
N CYS A 18 0.08 0.61 10.65
CA CYS A 18 0.39 1.65 9.68
C CYS A 18 1.61 2.47 10.10
N ALA A 19 2.49 2.79 9.15
CA ALA A 19 3.52 3.80 9.34
C ALA A 19 2.87 5.18 9.50
N ARG A 20 3.43 6.04 10.35
CA ARG A 20 2.94 7.38 10.65
C ARG A 20 3.71 8.46 9.89
N PHE A 21 4.93 8.14 9.45
CA PHE A 21 5.80 9.01 8.66
C PHE A 21 6.76 8.17 7.78
N PRO A 22 7.29 8.71 6.67
CA PRO A 22 8.07 7.95 5.69
C PRO A 22 9.31 7.24 6.26
N GLU A 23 9.98 7.85 7.24
CA GLU A 23 11.23 7.34 7.78
C GLU A 23 11.07 6.02 8.54
N GLU A 24 9.90 5.76 9.13
CA GLU A 24 9.62 4.48 9.83
C GLU A 24 8.99 3.41 8.92
N GLN A 25 8.45 3.79 7.76
CA GLN A 25 7.81 2.87 6.82
C GLN A 25 8.80 1.87 6.23
N ASN A 26 8.56 0.57 6.40
CA ASN A 26 9.37 -0.48 5.79
C ASN A 26 8.58 -1.44 4.89
N LEU A 27 7.25 -1.32 4.86
CA LEU A 27 6.38 -2.03 3.95
C LEU A 27 5.55 -1.04 3.11
N ILE A 28 5.29 -1.40 1.86
CA ILE A 28 4.30 -0.76 0.99
C ILE A 28 3.12 -1.72 0.80
N ALA A 29 1.89 -1.20 0.84
CA ALA A 29 0.71 -1.91 0.44
C ALA A 29 0.50 -1.75 -1.08
N VAL A 30 0.50 -2.87 -1.80
CA VAL A 30 0.30 -2.94 -3.24
C VAL A 30 -0.97 -3.75 -3.51
N GLN A 31 -1.79 -3.28 -4.45
CA GLN A 31 -2.94 -4.03 -4.94
C GLN A 31 -2.57 -4.67 -6.28
N CYS A 32 -2.76 -5.97 -6.41
CA CYS A 32 -2.47 -6.70 -7.64
C CYS A 32 -3.54 -7.79 -7.82
N GLU A 33 -4.16 -7.87 -9.00
CA GLU A 33 -5.20 -8.85 -9.34
C GLU A 33 -6.36 -8.94 -8.31
N GLY A 34 -6.75 -7.79 -7.73
CA GLY A 34 -7.81 -7.72 -6.73
C GLY A 34 -7.42 -8.24 -5.34
N GLN A 35 -6.14 -8.56 -5.11
CA GLN A 35 -5.57 -8.93 -3.81
C GLN A 35 -4.63 -7.83 -3.29
N ILE A 36 -4.38 -7.86 -1.98
CA ILE A 36 -3.48 -6.92 -1.29
C ILE A 36 -2.22 -7.65 -0.85
N TYR A 37 -1.07 -7.11 -1.25
CA TYR A 37 0.26 -7.60 -0.90
C TYR A 37 1.03 -6.54 -0.13
N TYR A 38 1.92 -7.00 0.77
CA TYR A 38 2.91 -6.15 1.41
C TYR A 38 4.29 -6.44 0.85
N GLU A 39 4.92 -5.41 0.30
CA GLU A 39 6.27 -5.49 -0.25
C GLU A 39 7.22 -4.66 0.61
N ALA A 40 8.43 -5.18 0.86
CA ALA A 40 9.44 -4.46 1.62
C ALA A 40 10.07 -3.36 0.76
N CYS A 41 10.01 -2.11 1.22
CA CYS A 41 10.62 -0.96 0.53
C CYS A 41 12.03 -0.61 1.05
N LYS A 42 12.51 -1.29 2.10
CA LYS A 42 13.88 -1.19 2.63
C LYS A 42 14.26 -2.44 3.42
N GLU A 43 15.54 -2.54 3.78
CA GLU A 43 16.05 -3.63 4.63
C GLU A 43 15.33 -3.66 5.99
N ILE A 44 14.85 -4.84 6.40
CA ILE A 44 14.18 -5.08 7.69
C ILE A 44 15.08 -5.99 8.52
N ARG A 45 15.70 -5.42 9.54
CA ARG A 45 16.54 -6.13 10.51
C ARG A 45 15.69 -6.88 11.53
N ALA A 46 16.26 -7.93 12.12
CA ALA A 46 15.62 -8.68 13.18
C ALA A 46 15.25 -7.75 14.36
N GLY A 47 14.02 -7.88 14.84
CA GLY A 47 13.47 -7.05 15.93
C GLY A 47 12.88 -5.71 15.50
N GLN A 48 12.94 -5.34 14.21
CA GLN A 48 12.23 -4.15 13.72
C GLN A 48 10.74 -4.44 13.54
N GLU A 49 9.89 -3.50 13.96
CA GLU A 49 8.44 -3.57 13.75
C GLU A 49 8.12 -3.40 12.26
N LEU A 50 7.20 -4.21 11.74
CA LEU A 50 6.66 -4.06 10.39
C LEU A 50 5.65 -2.92 10.37
N LEU A 51 5.90 -1.91 9.54
CA LEU A 51 5.10 -0.70 9.42
C LEU A 51 4.78 -0.44 7.95
N VAL A 52 3.50 -0.51 7.62
CA VAL A 52 2.99 -0.43 6.25
C VAL A 52 2.37 0.93 5.95
N TRP A 53 2.58 1.43 4.73
CA TRP A 53 1.78 2.53 4.19
C TRP A 53 1.44 2.27 2.73
N TYR A 54 0.55 3.07 2.15
CA TYR A 54 0.25 3.01 0.73
C TYR A 54 1.50 3.34 -0.10
N GLY A 55 1.80 2.49 -1.08
CA GLY A 55 2.90 2.69 -2.01
C GLY A 55 2.56 3.69 -3.13
N ASP A 56 3.48 3.82 -4.09
CA ASP A 56 3.35 4.77 -5.21
C ASP A 56 2.15 4.49 -6.11
N CYS A 57 1.59 3.28 -6.08
CA CYS A 57 0.37 2.92 -6.80
C CYS A 57 -0.87 3.69 -6.29
N TYR A 58 -0.78 4.41 -5.16
CA TYR A 58 -1.84 5.27 -4.67
C TYR A 58 -1.47 6.74 -4.88
N VAL A 59 -2.35 7.50 -5.54
CA VAL A 59 -2.27 8.96 -5.57
C VAL A 59 -2.60 9.47 -4.17
N GLN A 60 -1.70 10.23 -3.56
CA GLN A 60 -1.86 10.74 -2.21
C GLN A 60 -1.89 12.27 -2.19
N PHE A 61 -2.72 12.85 -1.33
CA PHE A 61 -2.70 14.27 -1.00
C PHE A 61 -2.56 14.44 0.51
N LEU A 62 -1.49 15.12 0.95
CA LEU A 62 -1.12 15.24 2.37
C LEU A 62 -1.01 13.87 3.08
N GLY A 63 -0.52 12.85 2.37
CA GLY A 63 -0.39 11.48 2.88
C GLY A 63 -1.69 10.66 2.85
N ILE A 64 -2.83 11.25 2.49
CA ILE A 64 -4.11 10.53 2.42
C ILE A 64 -4.27 9.93 1.02
N PRO A 65 -4.50 8.61 0.88
CA PRO A 65 -4.77 7.99 -0.42
C PRO A 65 -6.10 8.48 -1.00
N LEU A 66 -6.05 9.02 -2.22
CA LEU A 66 -7.21 9.54 -2.95
C LEU A 66 -7.74 8.52 -3.97
N THR A 67 -6.86 7.92 -4.76
CA THR A 67 -7.21 6.93 -5.80
C THR A 67 -6.01 6.04 -6.11
N LEU A 68 -6.26 4.87 -6.72
CA LEU A 68 -5.21 4.06 -7.32
C LEU A 68 -4.77 4.69 -8.65
N LYS A 69 -3.46 4.67 -8.91
CA LYS A 69 -2.85 5.08 -10.20
C LYS A 69 -3.22 4.12 -11.34
N GLU A 70 -3.67 2.89 -11.03
CA GLU A 70 -4.12 1.90 -12.02
C GLU A 70 -5.48 2.22 -12.70
N PHE A 71 -5.97 3.45 -12.59
CA PHE A 71 -7.00 3.98 -13.49
C PHE A 71 -6.44 5.00 -14.50
N ILE A 72 -5.12 5.22 -14.54
CA ILE A 72 -4.49 6.21 -15.42
C ILE A 72 -3.81 5.54 -16.64
N ASP A 73 -3.61 4.22 -16.66
CA ASP A 73 -2.96 3.53 -17.79
C ASP A 73 -3.92 2.82 -18.79
N ASP A 74 -5.24 2.91 -18.61
CA ASP A 74 -6.24 2.36 -19.55
C ASP A 74 -7.19 3.42 -20.16
N THR A 75 -6.90 4.71 -20.00
CA THR A 75 -7.64 5.79 -20.71
C THR A 75 -6.70 6.73 -21.46
N GLU A 76 -6.45 6.36 -22.71
CA GLU A 76 -5.93 7.13 -23.85
C GLU A 76 -4.56 7.86 -23.73
N PRO A 77 -3.72 7.80 -24.78
CA PRO A 77 -2.54 8.66 -24.88
C PRO A 77 -2.96 10.12 -25.00
N LEU A 78 -2.35 10.99 -24.21
CA LEU A 78 -2.45 12.45 -24.34
C LEU A 78 -2.12 12.85 -25.80
N PRO A 79 -2.99 13.57 -26.53
CA PRO A 79 -2.61 14.12 -27.82
C PRO A 79 -1.54 15.19 -27.59
N ALA A 80 -0.47 15.12 -28.39
CA ALA A 80 0.50 16.19 -28.50
C ALA A 80 -0.13 17.35 -29.28
N GLU A 81 -0.20 18.52 -28.66
CA GLU A 81 -0.27 19.80 -29.36
C GLU A 81 0.80 20.74 -28.80
#